data_AF-A0A2T3LKE3-F1
#
_entry.id   AF-A0A2T3LKE3-F1
#
_cell.length_a   1.000
_cell.length_b   1.000
_cell.length_c   1.000
_cell.angle_alpha   90.00
_cell.angle_beta   90.00
_cell.angle_gamma   90.00
#
_symmetry.space_group_name_H-M   'P 1'
#
loop_
_entity.id
_entity.type
_entity.pdbx_description
1 polymer ?
#
loop_
_entity_poly.entity_id
_entity_poly.type
_entity_poly.pdbx_seq_one_letter_code
_entity_poly.pdbx_strand_id
1 'polypeptide(L)'
;MKKSKGFTLIEIVVVIVILGILAVVAVPKFLNIQRDARIATLKATKGALESSFAIFAAKTELPSANIYTDKYGYRFMLSGSSTTPSNENKGIRISNYDNYPWFSSISSKTEYSGIEAIKKLANIDVYPLDNKGNATHKLNIEFYTNRDGDFRIFPQVNDYYSHPEQKKCYLQYNVDNLAKPHFTLFTSDC
;
A
#
# COMPACT_ATOMS: atom_id res chain seq x y z
N MET A 1 -0.34 54.67 -37.56
CA MET A 1 -0.81 53.27 -37.66
C MET A 1 0.38 52.33 -37.42
N LYS A 2 0.40 51.58 -36.31
CA LYS A 2 1.46 50.58 -36.06
C LYS A 2 1.24 49.40 -37.02
N LYS A 3 2.24 49.08 -37.86
CA LYS A 3 2.21 47.86 -38.68
C LYS A 3 2.29 46.64 -37.75
N SER A 4 1.23 45.84 -37.70
CA SER A 4 1.27 44.51 -37.11
C SER A 4 2.19 43.65 -37.97
N LYS A 5 3.34 43.22 -37.44
CA LYS A 5 4.16 42.19 -38.06
C LYS A 5 3.49 40.85 -37.76
N GLY A 6 2.93 40.22 -38.78
CA GLY A 6 2.43 38.85 -38.67
C GLY A 6 3.59 37.86 -38.49
N PHE A 7 3.33 36.75 -37.82
CA PHE A 7 4.27 35.62 -37.72
C PHE A 7 4.55 35.05 -39.11
N THR A 8 5.81 34.69 -39.34
CA THR A 8 6.21 34.02 -40.59
C THR A 8 5.92 32.52 -40.52
N LEU A 9 5.62 31.90 -41.67
CA LEU A 9 5.38 30.47 -41.74
C LEU A 9 6.62 29.67 -41.32
N ILE A 10 7.82 30.19 -41.63
CA ILE A 10 9.08 29.57 -41.23
C ILE A 10 9.31 29.59 -39.71
N GLU A 11 8.90 30.64 -39.00
CA GLU A 11 8.99 30.69 -37.52
C GLU A 11 8.19 29.56 -36.89
N ILE A 12 6.97 29.31 -37.36
CA ILE A 12 6.13 28.24 -36.81
C ILE A 12 6.73 26.87 -37.12
N VAL A 13 7.26 26.66 -38.32
CA VAL A 13 7.90 25.39 -38.70
C VAL A 13 9.13 25.10 -37.83
N VAL A 14 10.00 26.09 -37.60
CA VAL A 14 11.19 25.90 -36.76
C VAL A 14 10.79 25.57 -35.32
N VAL A 15 9.75 26.22 -34.78
CA VAL A 15 9.28 25.96 -33.40
C VAL A 15 8.77 24.53 -33.25
N ILE A 16 7.93 24.02 -34.16
CA ILE A 16 7.41 22.64 -34.05
C ILE A 16 8.53 21.60 -34.20
N VAL A 17 9.55 21.88 -35.02
CA VAL A 17 10.71 20.98 -35.18
C VAL A 17 11.52 20.92 -33.88
N ILE A 18 11.80 22.06 -33.26
CA ILE A 18 12.51 22.12 -31.98
C ILE A 18 11.70 21.40 -30.89
N LEU A 19 10.39 21.67 -30.79
CA LEU A 19 9.51 20.98 -29.83
C LEU A 19 9.46 19.47 -30.07
N GLY A 20 9.47 19.03 -31.34
CA GLY A 20 9.51 17.62 -31.71
C GLY A 20 10.77 16.90 -31.21
N ILE A 21 11.94 17.51 -31.41
CA ILE A 21 13.22 16.94 -30.94
C ILE A 21 13.25 16.86 -29.41
N LEU A 22 12.83 17.94 -28.73
CA LEU A 22 12.77 17.98 -27.26
C LEU A 22 11.83 16.91 -26.71
N ALA A 23 10.67 16.69 -27.34
CA ALA A 23 9.72 15.67 -26.92
C ALA A 23 10.30 14.26 -26.99
N VAL A 24 10.97 13.90 -28.09
CA VAL A 24 11.55 12.55 -28.29
C VAL A 24 12.59 12.22 -27.21
N VAL A 25 13.40 13.20 -26.80
CA VAL A 25 14.41 12.99 -25.74
C VAL A 25 13.79 13.01 -24.34
N ALA A 26 12.77 13.82 -24.11
CA ALA A 26 12.16 13.99 -22.78
C ALA A 26 11.26 12.81 -22.37
N VAL A 27 10.50 12.23 -23.30
CA VAL A 27 9.54 11.15 -23.02
C VAL A 27 10.15 9.94 -22.29
N PRO A 28 11.22 9.28 -22.77
CA PRO A 28 11.77 8.10 -22.10
C PRO A 28 12.32 8.42 -20.70
N LYS A 29 12.90 9.61 -20.52
CA LYS A 29 13.38 10.08 -19.21
C LYS A 29 12.22 10.29 -18.24
N PHE A 30 11.11 10.86 -18.69
CA PHE A 30 9.92 11.07 -17.88
C PHE A 30 9.28 9.75 -17.42
N LEU A 31 9.25 8.73 -18.29
CA LEU A 31 8.76 7.39 -17.94
C LEU A 31 9.64 6.74 -16.86
N ASN A 32 10.96 6.82 -16.99
CA ASN A 32 11.89 6.28 -15.99
C ASN A 32 11.74 6.96 -14.63
N ILE A 33 11.60 8.29 -14.59
CA ILE A 33 11.41 9.04 -13.32
C ILE A 33 10.12 8.62 -12.62
N GLN A 34 9.03 8.43 -13.37
CA GLN A 34 7.77 7.98 -12.79
C GLN A 34 7.89 6.58 -12.17
N ARG A 35 8.53 5.65 -12.89
CA ARG A 35 8.82 4.30 -12.39
C ARG A 35 9.64 4.35 -11.10
N ASP A 36 10.75 5.10 -11.11
CA ASP A 36 11.66 5.17 -9.97
C ASP A 36 10.97 5.83 -8.76
N ALA A 37 10.10 6.82 -8.98
CA ALA A 37 9.28 7.43 -7.94
C ALA A 37 8.28 6.44 -7.32
N ARG A 38 7.65 5.57 -8.12
CA ARG A 38 6.77 4.49 -7.61
C ARG A 38 7.54 3.50 -6.75
N ILE A 39 8.71 3.06 -7.21
CA ILE A 39 9.58 2.13 -6.46
C ILE A 39 10.05 2.78 -5.15
N ALA A 40 10.45 4.05 -5.18
CA ALA A 40 10.87 4.79 -4.00
C ALA A 40 9.73 4.91 -2.96
N THR A 41 8.50 5.15 -3.43
CA THR A 41 7.31 5.19 -2.56
C THR A 41 7.09 3.84 -1.88
N LEU A 42 7.13 2.74 -2.64
CA LEU A 42 6.98 1.39 -2.06
C LEU A 42 8.08 1.06 -1.05
N LYS A 43 9.33 1.46 -1.31
CA LYS A 43 10.44 1.27 -0.37
C LYS A 43 10.24 2.09 0.92
N ALA A 44 9.76 3.33 0.80
CA ALA A 44 9.45 4.16 1.96
C ALA A 44 8.31 3.55 2.80
N THR A 45 7.23 3.11 2.14
CA THR A 45 6.12 2.41 2.80
C THR A 45 6.58 1.12 3.49
N LYS A 46 7.44 0.33 2.84
CA LYS A 46 8.03 -0.87 3.43
C LYS A 46 8.76 -0.56 4.73
N GLY A 47 9.67 0.42 4.73
CA GLY A 47 10.43 0.80 5.92
C GLY A 47 9.54 1.30 7.06
N ALA A 48 8.51 2.07 6.76
CA ALA A 48 7.55 2.55 7.75
C ALA A 48 6.76 1.39 8.39
N LEU A 49 6.32 0.41 7.60
CA LEU A 49 5.61 -0.77 8.10
C LEU A 49 6.51 -1.68 8.93
N GLU A 50 7.72 -1.98 8.43
CA GLU A 50 8.69 -2.82 9.16
C GLU A 50 9.03 -2.22 10.53
N SER A 51 9.27 -0.91 10.59
CA SER A 51 9.52 -0.21 11.85
C SER A 51 8.32 -0.28 12.79
N SER A 52 7.12 -0.06 12.27
CA SER A 52 5.90 -0.05 13.08
C SER A 52 5.57 -1.44 13.63
N PHE A 53 5.79 -2.48 12.84
CA PHE A 53 5.56 -3.86 13.24
C PHE A 53 6.60 -4.35 14.26
N ALA A 54 7.86 -3.92 14.11
CA ALA A 54 8.89 -4.19 15.12
C ALA A 54 8.57 -3.53 16.47
N ILE A 55 8.10 -2.27 16.46
CA ILE A 55 7.65 -1.58 17.68
C ILE A 55 6.43 -2.29 18.29
N PHE A 56 5.51 -2.76 17.47
CA PHE A 56 4.36 -3.53 17.92
C PHE A 56 4.80 -4.82 18.62
N ALA A 57 5.68 -5.62 17.99
CA ALA A 57 6.21 -6.85 18.56
C ALA A 57 6.92 -6.60 19.91
N ALA A 58 7.71 -5.53 20.02
CA ALA A 58 8.35 -5.17 21.28
C ALA A 58 7.32 -4.78 22.37
N LYS A 59 6.21 -4.12 22.00
CA LYS A 59 5.15 -3.76 22.95
C LYS A 59 4.40 -4.97 23.49
N THR A 60 4.24 -6.03 22.71
CA THR A 60 3.50 -7.22 23.14
C THR A 60 4.29 -8.07 24.13
N GLU A 61 5.61 -7.92 24.19
CA GLU A 61 6.47 -8.58 25.19
C GLU A 61 6.41 -7.92 26.56
N LEU A 62 5.84 -6.71 26.65
CA LEU A 62 5.74 -5.99 27.91
C LEU A 62 4.66 -6.60 28.81
N PRO A 63 4.94 -6.86 30.11
CA PRO A 63 3.96 -7.40 31.05
C PRO A 63 2.69 -6.55 31.21
N SER A 64 2.75 -5.25 30.88
CA SER A 64 1.62 -4.31 30.91
C SER A 64 0.73 -4.37 29.67
N ALA A 65 1.07 -5.17 28.66
CA ALA A 65 0.27 -5.31 27.46
C ALA A 65 -0.97 -6.18 27.74
N ASN A 66 -2.16 -5.65 27.43
CA ASN A 66 -3.41 -6.40 27.55
C ASN A 66 -3.58 -7.32 26.32
N ILE A 67 -3.15 -8.58 26.45
CA ILE A 67 -3.22 -9.62 25.41
C ILE A 67 -4.25 -10.68 25.83
N TYR A 68 -5.15 -11.02 24.91
CA TYR A 68 -6.19 -12.02 25.14
C TYR A 68 -5.98 -13.25 24.25
N THR A 69 -6.30 -14.44 24.75
CA THR A 69 -6.27 -15.69 23.98
C THR A 69 -7.68 -16.04 23.47
N ASP A 70 -7.83 -16.33 22.17
CA ASP A 70 -9.05 -16.87 21.56
C ASP A 70 -8.83 -18.31 21.05
N LYS A 71 -9.89 -18.94 20.51
CA LYS A 71 -9.85 -20.31 19.96
C LYS A 71 -8.77 -20.52 18.88
N TYR A 72 -8.26 -19.45 18.28
CA TYR A 72 -7.28 -19.45 17.20
C TYR A 72 -5.92 -18.87 17.59
N GLY A 73 -5.70 -18.42 18.84
CA GLY A 73 -4.39 -17.94 19.35
C GLY A 73 -4.44 -16.61 20.12
N TYR A 74 -3.30 -15.92 20.22
CA TYR A 74 -3.18 -14.63 20.92
C TYR A 74 -3.66 -13.44 20.09
N ARG A 75 -4.35 -12.49 20.72
CA ARG A 75 -4.88 -11.26 20.10
C ARG A 75 -4.52 -10.03 20.92
N PHE A 76 -4.14 -8.98 20.21
CA PHE A 76 -4.00 -7.64 20.75
C PHE A 76 -5.26 -6.81 20.42
N MET A 77 -5.89 -6.26 21.45
CA MET A 77 -7.01 -5.32 21.29
C MET A 77 -6.48 -3.89 21.19
N LEU A 78 -6.80 -3.20 20.10
CA LEU A 78 -6.58 -1.76 19.99
C LEU A 78 -7.62 -1.06 20.89
N SER A 79 -7.17 -0.13 21.74
CA SER A 79 -8.03 0.62 22.67
C SER A 79 -9.25 1.21 21.96
N GLY A 80 -10.47 0.89 22.45
CA GLY A 80 -11.75 1.36 21.89
C GLY A 80 -12.72 0.26 21.40
N SER A 81 -12.34 -1.02 21.44
CA SER A 81 -13.23 -2.16 21.12
C SER A 81 -13.93 -2.68 22.37
N SER A 82 -15.25 -2.60 22.42
CA SER A 82 -16.12 -3.03 23.52
C SER A 82 -15.95 -4.52 23.89
N THR A 83 -16.10 -4.77 25.19
CA THR A 83 -15.64 -5.90 26.00
C THR A 83 -16.54 -7.15 25.96
N THR A 84 -16.84 -7.70 24.79
CA THR A 84 -17.36 -9.08 24.72
C THR A 84 -16.70 -9.85 23.58
N PRO A 85 -16.16 -11.05 23.83
CA PRO A 85 -15.72 -11.96 22.77
C PRO A 85 -16.98 -12.51 22.07
N SER A 86 -17.63 -11.68 21.27
CA SER A 86 -18.48 -12.18 20.21
C SER A 86 -17.59 -12.76 19.12
N ASN A 87 -18.14 -13.66 18.32
CA ASN A 87 -17.42 -14.41 17.28
C ASN A 87 -16.92 -13.52 16.11
N GLU A 88 -17.03 -12.21 16.26
CA GLU A 88 -16.64 -11.15 15.34
C GLU A 88 -15.51 -10.28 15.94
N ASN A 89 -14.62 -10.89 16.73
CA ASN A 89 -13.53 -10.18 17.41
C ASN A 89 -12.67 -9.35 16.43
N LYS A 90 -12.49 -8.07 16.76
CA LYS A 90 -11.88 -6.99 15.96
C LYS A 90 -10.49 -6.62 16.52
N GLY A 91 -9.49 -7.49 16.32
CA GLY A 91 -8.15 -7.29 16.89
C GLY A 91 -7.04 -7.91 16.03
N ILE A 92 -5.84 -7.33 16.14
CA ILE A 92 -4.60 -7.81 15.49
C ILE A 92 -4.21 -9.13 16.16
N ARG A 93 -4.04 -10.19 15.37
CA ARG A 93 -3.49 -11.46 15.87
C ARG A 93 -1.98 -11.32 15.99
N ILE A 94 -1.38 -12.06 16.91
CA ILE A 94 0.07 -12.05 17.10
C ILE A 94 0.60 -13.42 16.68
N SER A 95 1.68 -13.45 15.90
CA SER A 95 2.41 -14.68 15.58
C SER A 95 3.02 -15.28 16.86
N ASN A 96 2.90 -16.60 17.02
CA ASN A 96 3.42 -17.31 18.19
C ASN A 96 4.95 -17.37 18.27
N TYR A 97 5.66 -17.00 17.19
CA TYR A 97 7.12 -17.18 17.08
C TYR A 97 7.93 -15.90 17.29
N ASP A 98 7.39 -14.74 16.90
CA ASP A 98 8.16 -13.51 16.79
C ASP A 98 7.37 -12.26 17.15
N ASN A 99 6.15 -12.42 17.66
CA ASN A 99 5.27 -11.32 18.07
C ASN A 99 4.88 -10.34 16.96
N TYR A 100 5.14 -10.66 15.67
CA TYR A 100 4.72 -9.82 14.56
C TYR A 100 3.21 -9.88 14.34
N PRO A 101 2.62 -8.78 13.82
CA PRO A 101 1.18 -8.70 13.62
C PRO A 101 0.72 -9.58 12.47
N TRP A 102 -0.39 -10.26 12.69
CA TRP A 102 -1.15 -11.03 11.73
C TRP A 102 -2.53 -10.39 11.59
N PHE A 103 -2.94 -10.12 10.34
CA PHE A 103 -4.20 -9.47 10.03
C PHE A 103 -5.24 -10.50 9.58
N SER A 104 -6.43 -10.54 10.18
CA SER A 104 -7.48 -11.45 9.66
C SER A 104 -8.17 -10.85 8.43
N SER A 105 -8.50 -11.71 7.45
CA SER A 105 -9.23 -11.39 6.21
C SER A 105 -10.44 -10.47 6.42
N ILE A 106 -10.59 -9.51 5.51
CA ILE A 106 -11.62 -8.46 5.50
C ILE A 106 -12.80 -8.96 4.68
N SER A 107 -13.69 -9.72 5.31
CA SER A 107 -15.08 -9.83 4.85
C SER A 107 -15.91 -8.93 5.76
N SER A 108 -15.81 -7.62 5.62
CA SER A 108 -16.87 -6.77 5.11
C SER A 108 -16.51 -5.33 5.44
N LYS A 109 -17.13 -4.37 4.74
CA LYS A 109 -17.00 -2.91 4.88
C LYS A 109 -17.30 -2.38 6.30
N THR A 110 -16.48 -2.74 7.28
CA THR A 110 -16.61 -2.31 8.67
C THR A 110 -15.31 -1.66 9.14
N GLU A 111 -15.46 -0.75 10.09
CA GLU A 111 -14.49 0.09 10.83
C GLU A 111 -13.37 -0.70 11.56
N TYR A 112 -13.19 -1.99 11.23
CA TYR A 112 -12.33 -2.92 11.95
C TYR A 112 -11.67 -3.96 11.03
N SER A 113 -11.43 -3.55 9.79
CA SER A 113 -10.72 -4.32 8.78
C SER A 113 -9.20 -4.32 9.04
N GLY A 114 -8.46 -5.30 8.51
CA GLY A 114 -6.98 -5.32 8.56
C GLY A 114 -6.34 -4.01 8.07
N ILE A 115 -7.03 -3.27 7.20
CA ILE A 115 -6.65 -1.92 6.75
C ILE A 115 -6.60 -0.95 7.92
N GLU A 116 -7.62 -0.92 8.77
CA GLU A 116 -7.69 0.03 9.88
C GLU A 116 -6.66 -0.30 10.98
N ALA A 117 -6.39 -1.59 11.18
CA ALA A 117 -5.29 -2.01 12.02
C ALA A 117 -3.94 -1.50 11.48
N ILE A 118 -3.69 -1.62 10.17
CA ILE A 118 -2.46 -1.09 9.54
C ILE A 118 -2.40 0.44 9.66
N LYS A 119 -3.52 1.16 9.43
CA LYS A 119 -3.58 2.62 9.63
C LYS A 119 -3.15 3.02 11.04
N LYS A 120 -3.73 2.36 12.05
CA LYS A 120 -3.47 2.67 13.47
C LYS A 120 -2.05 2.28 13.89
N LEU A 121 -1.53 1.18 13.37
CA LEU A 121 -0.19 0.70 13.71
C LEU A 121 0.91 1.53 13.06
N ALA A 122 0.78 1.81 11.75
CA ALA A 122 1.86 2.36 10.96
C ALA A 122 1.70 3.84 10.62
N ASN A 123 0.55 4.44 10.96
CA ASN A 123 0.23 5.82 10.61
C ASN A 123 0.39 6.10 9.10
N ILE A 124 -0.02 5.14 8.27
CA ILE A 124 0.04 5.23 6.80
C ILE A 124 -1.39 5.35 6.26
N ASP A 125 -1.59 6.30 5.35
CA ASP A 125 -2.85 6.47 4.62
C ASP A 125 -3.04 5.34 3.61
N VAL A 126 -3.86 4.37 4.00
CA VAL A 126 -4.13 3.17 3.20
C VAL A 126 -5.61 3.04 2.90
N TYR A 127 -5.99 2.64 1.69
CA TYR A 127 -7.41 2.58 1.31
C TYR A 127 -7.75 1.21 0.71
N PRO A 128 -8.95 0.66 1.04
CA PRO A 128 -9.46 -0.52 0.36
C PRO A 128 -9.69 -0.20 -1.12
N LEU A 129 -9.60 -1.23 -1.95
CA LEU A 129 -10.20 -1.18 -3.27
C LEU A 129 -11.72 -1.08 -3.18
N ASP A 130 -12.34 -0.51 -4.20
CA ASP A 130 -13.78 -0.56 -4.34
C ASP A 130 -14.28 -2.01 -4.60
N ASN A 131 -15.61 -2.18 -4.64
CA ASN A 131 -16.25 -3.47 -4.91
C ASN A 131 -15.91 -4.08 -6.29
N LYS A 132 -15.27 -3.32 -7.17
CA LYS A 132 -14.86 -3.70 -8.52
C LYS A 132 -13.34 -3.87 -8.62
N GLY A 133 -12.60 -3.78 -7.51
CA GLY A 133 -11.15 -3.88 -7.48
C GLY A 133 -10.41 -2.62 -7.92
N ASN A 134 -11.09 -1.46 -8.02
CA ASN A 134 -10.46 -0.22 -8.47
C ASN A 134 -9.94 0.64 -7.31
N ALA A 135 -8.90 1.42 -7.65
CA ALA A 135 -8.30 2.43 -6.80
C ALA A 135 -9.20 3.66 -6.67
N THR A 136 -9.56 4.06 -5.45
CA THR A 136 -10.29 5.32 -5.21
C THR A 136 -9.43 6.41 -4.55
N HIS A 137 -8.24 6.08 -4.03
CA HIS A 137 -7.41 6.99 -3.22
C HIS A 137 -5.90 6.76 -3.36
N LYS A 138 -5.11 7.49 -2.54
CA LYS A 138 -3.66 7.72 -2.74
C LYS A 138 -2.72 6.53 -2.54
N LEU A 139 -3.19 5.34 -2.15
CA LEU A 139 -2.42 4.09 -2.08
C LEU A 139 -3.44 2.97 -1.87
N ASN A 140 -3.33 1.87 -2.63
CA ASN A 140 -4.30 0.78 -2.51
C ASN A 140 -3.71 -0.38 -1.71
N ILE A 141 -4.53 -0.98 -0.85
CA ILE A 141 -4.21 -2.28 -0.24
C ILE A 141 -5.23 -3.32 -0.70
N GLU A 142 -4.71 -4.43 -1.21
CA GLU A 142 -5.46 -5.68 -1.33
C GLU A 142 -5.14 -6.63 -0.20
N PHE A 143 -6.19 -7.26 0.30
CA PHE A 143 -6.08 -8.36 1.24
C PHE A 143 -6.44 -9.63 0.49
N TYR A 144 -5.55 -10.62 0.57
CA TYR A 144 -5.87 -11.95 0.08
C TYR A 144 -6.67 -12.69 1.14
N THR A 145 -7.75 -13.35 0.71
CA THR A 145 -8.78 -13.89 1.58
C THR A 145 -8.44 -15.24 2.20
N ASN A 146 -7.22 -15.74 2.00
CA ASN A 146 -6.74 -16.89 2.76
C ASN A 146 -6.59 -16.48 4.24
N ARG A 147 -6.79 -17.44 5.15
CA ARG A 147 -6.83 -17.20 6.62
C ARG A 147 -5.54 -16.57 7.18
N ASP A 148 -4.51 -16.46 6.35
CA ASP A 148 -3.13 -16.14 6.68
C ASP A 148 -2.83 -14.64 6.72
N GLY A 149 -3.73 -13.78 6.22
CA GLY A 149 -3.59 -12.35 6.46
C GLY A 149 -2.57 -11.62 5.59
N ASP A 150 -2.12 -12.30 4.53
CA ASP A 150 -1.31 -11.71 3.48
C ASP A 150 -2.03 -10.51 2.84
N PHE A 151 -1.27 -9.45 2.60
CA PHE A 151 -1.76 -8.29 1.89
C PHE A 151 -0.71 -7.75 0.92
N ARG A 152 -1.19 -7.11 -0.14
CA ARG A 152 -0.36 -6.41 -1.13
C ARG A 152 -0.69 -4.93 -1.11
N ILE A 153 0.35 -4.10 -1.17
CA ILE A 153 0.28 -2.65 -1.28
C ILE A 153 0.76 -2.26 -2.68
N PHE A 154 -0.06 -1.48 -3.37
CA PHE A 154 0.24 -1.03 -4.73
C PHE A 154 0.59 0.46 -4.74
N PRO A 155 1.54 0.87 -5.58
CA PRO A 155 1.84 2.28 -5.76
C PRO A 155 0.68 2.98 -6.46
N GLN A 156 0.67 4.30 -6.38
CA GLN A 156 -0.23 5.15 -7.13
C GLN A 156 -0.18 4.84 -8.63
N VAL A 157 -1.33 4.52 -9.22
CA VAL A 157 -1.52 4.46 -10.66
C VAL A 157 -2.73 5.32 -10.99
N ASN A 158 -2.58 6.32 -11.87
CA ASN A 158 -3.69 7.18 -12.35
C ASN A 158 -4.68 6.43 -13.27
N ASP A 159 -4.64 5.11 -13.27
CA ASP A 159 -5.36 4.27 -14.23
C ASP A 159 -6.53 3.60 -13.52
N TYR A 160 -7.68 4.29 -13.58
CA TYR A 160 -8.91 4.02 -12.84
C TYR A 160 -9.50 2.61 -13.09
N TYR A 161 -9.08 1.93 -14.15
CA TYR A 161 -9.62 0.62 -14.58
C TYR A 161 -8.63 -0.55 -14.47
N SER A 162 -7.41 -0.31 -13.96
CA SER A 162 -6.39 -1.36 -13.87
C SER A 162 -6.71 -2.30 -12.71
N HIS A 163 -7.14 -3.53 -13.05
CA HIS A 163 -7.34 -4.58 -12.07
C HIS A 163 -5.99 -4.87 -11.40
N PRO A 164 -5.93 -5.00 -10.08
CA PRO A 164 -4.66 -5.13 -9.39
C PRO A 164 -3.86 -6.38 -9.72
N GLU A 165 -4.54 -7.45 -10.11
CA GLU A 165 -3.92 -8.69 -10.56
C GLU A 165 -3.04 -8.49 -11.81
N GLN A 166 -3.25 -7.38 -12.53
CA GLN A 166 -2.44 -6.99 -13.69
C GLN A 166 -1.23 -6.13 -13.29
N LYS A 167 -1.16 -5.67 -12.04
CA LYS A 167 -0.06 -4.83 -11.54
C LYS A 167 1.08 -5.72 -11.05
N LYS A 168 2.21 -5.65 -11.74
CA LYS A 168 3.43 -6.39 -11.41
C LYS A 168 4.33 -5.65 -10.39
N CYS A 169 3.96 -4.42 -10.03
CA CYS A 169 4.67 -3.54 -9.11
C CYS A 169 3.90 -3.41 -7.80
N TYR A 170 4.35 -4.07 -6.73
CA TYR A 170 3.68 -4.05 -5.42
C TYR A 170 4.62 -4.46 -4.30
N LEU A 171 4.22 -4.16 -3.07
CA LEU A 171 4.84 -4.63 -1.84
C LEU A 171 3.93 -5.68 -1.20
N GLN A 172 4.40 -6.90 -1.00
CA GLN A 172 3.63 -7.97 -0.36
C GLN A 172 4.12 -8.20 1.06
N TYR A 173 3.18 -8.27 2.00
CA TYR A 173 3.42 -8.85 3.32
C TYR A 173 3.09 -10.34 3.24
N ASN A 174 4.09 -11.18 3.49
CA ASN A 174 3.95 -12.63 3.53
C ASN A 174 3.87 -13.08 4.98
N VAL A 175 2.85 -13.87 5.29
CA VAL A 175 2.61 -14.50 6.57
C VAL A 175 2.62 -16.01 6.34
N ASP A 176 3.69 -16.65 6.78
CA ASP A 176 3.84 -18.10 6.69
C ASP A 176 3.67 -18.72 8.08
N ASN A 177 2.90 -19.80 8.19
CA ASN A 177 2.72 -20.54 9.43
C ASN A 177 4.04 -21.14 10.01
N LEU A 178 5.08 -21.21 9.19
CA LEU A 178 6.35 -21.87 9.49
C LEU A 178 7.56 -20.91 9.44
N ALA A 179 7.37 -19.64 9.09
CA ALA A 179 8.47 -18.68 8.94
C ALA A 179 8.08 -17.29 9.43
N LYS A 180 9.11 -16.48 9.72
CA LYS A 180 8.92 -15.10 10.14
C LYS A 180 8.16 -14.30 9.07
N PRO A 181 7.07 -13.60 9.41
CA PRO A 181 6.43 -12.67 8.49
C PRO A 181 7.43 -11.63 7.96
N HIS A 182 7.34 -11.34 6.67
CA HIS A 182 8.30 -10.46 6.02
C HIS A 182 7.69 -9.71 4.83
N PHE A 183 8.30 -8.59 4.48
CA PHE A 183 7.90 -7.78 3.33
C PHE A 183 8.76 -8.08 2.10
N THR A 184 8.11 -8.51 1.02
CA THR A 184 8.73 -8.73 -0.28
C THR A 184 8.33 -7.63 -1.25
N LEU A 185 9.32 -6.99 -1.88
CA LEU A 185 9.10 -5.94 -2.86
C LEU A 185 9.19 -6.52 -4.28
N PHE A 186 8.12 -6.36 -5.05
CA PHE A 186 8.03 -6.74 -6.46
C PHE A 186 8.09 -5.47 -7.31
N THR A 187 9.13 -5.34 -8.12
CA THR A 187 9.38 -4.14 -8.96
C THR A 187 9.34 -4.42 -10.45
N SER A 188 8.87 -5.60 -10.86
CA SER A 188 8.69 -5.92 -12.28
C SER A 188 7.65 -4.98 -12.88
N ASP A 189 7.98 -4.33 -14.00
CA ASP A 189 7.09 -3.45 -14.77
C ASP A 189 6.37 -2.35 -13.93
N CYS A 190 7.10 -1.72 -13.01
CA CYS A 190 6.75 -0.38 -12.50
C CYS A 190 6.92 0.68 -13.62
#